data_AF-A0A2A5SVJ4-F1
#
_entry.id   AF-A0A2A5SVJ4-F1
#
_cell.length_a   1.000
_cell.length_b   1.000
_cell.length_c   1.000
_cell.angle_alpha   90.00
_cell.angle_beta   90.00
_cell.angle_gamma   90.00
#
_symmetry.space_group_name_H-M   'P 1'
#
loop_
_entity.id
_entity.type
_entity.pdbx_description
1 polymer ?
#
loop_
_entity_poly.entity_id
_entity_poly.type
_entity_poly.pdbx_seq_one_letter_code
_entity_poly.pdbx_strand_id
1 'polypeptide(L)'
;MTKKRRLAIISDFHLDSNHFSIEEIELFISLLNDLQITDLHFAGDISNDLHNISEPFFHQLESLTDLSVTFNLGNHDMVGLSEEEISVSNFKVKTFASTAFVSFHGWYDYSFMKEKVDFQKIITFKNSFYFDRKIHRQFDDIKTTAIELEKLENLLTELSAKPEIERIIVSTHFVPHQQFIINTRYEKFARFNAYLGSQHFHELFTHFPKVTDVVFGHLHQRRTPLKIDNILYHARPLGYPYEWQMVNEFLVKYPQYQIAENWHLRKRYNVLRKSSDWQAFRRENLMKEFQSSLTIFDLDD
;
A
#
# COMPACT_ATOMS: atom_id res chain seq x y z
N MET A 1 32.33 9.66 7.00
CA MET A 1 31.40 9.97 5.90
C MET A 1 30.09 9.31 6.29
N THR A 2 29.01 10.07 6.43
CA THR A 2 27.67 9.51 6.69
C THR A 2 27.30 8.62 5.51
N LYS A 3 26.82 7.39 5.76
CA LYS A 3 26.42 6.49 4.68
C LYS A 3 25.04 6.93 4.23
N LYS A 4 24.91 7.40 3.00
CA LYS A 4 23.58 7.81 2.49
C LYS A 4 22.67 6.58 2.44
N ARG A 5 21.48 6.68 3.02
CA ARG A 5 20.44 5.65 3.02
C ARG A 5 19.38 6.02 2.00
N ARG A 6 18.82 5.03 1.31
CA ARG A 6 17.76 5.27 0.32
C ARG A 6 16.64 4.27 0.54
N LEU A 7 15.53 4.78 1.07
CA LEU A 7 14.34 4.01 1.40
C LEU A 7 13.37 4.05 0.22
N ALA A 8 13.07 2.88 -0.35
CA ALA A 8 11.97 2.69 -1.30
C ALA A 8 10.77 2.06 -0.58
N ILE A 9 9.57 2.56 -0.87
CA ILE A 9 8.32 2.06 -0.32
C ILE A 9 7.38 1.73 -1.48
N ILE A 10 6.77 0.53 -1.44
CA ILE A 10 5.81 0.02 -2.41
C ILE A 10 4.65 -0.67 -1.70
N SER A 11 3.42 -0.56 -2.22
CA SER A 11 2.24 -1.25 -1.70
C SER A 11 1.53 -2.04 -2.79
N ASP A 12 0.66 -2.96 -2.38
CA ASP A 12 -0.24 -3.69 -3.29
C ASP A 12 0.56 -4.48 -4.35
N PHE A 13 1.61 -5.16 -3.88
CA PHE A 13 2.52 -5.92 -4.74
C PHE A 13 1.88 -7.23 -5.23
N HIS A 14 0.92 -7.78 -4.48
CA HIS A 14 0.04 -8.91 -4.87
C HIS A 14 0.77 -10.04 -5.63
N LEU A 15 1.85 -10.58 -5.05
CA LEU A 15 2.72 -11.62 -5.64
C LEU A 15 1.94 -12.76 -6.29
N ASP A 16 0.94 -13.26 -5.55
CA ASP A 16 0.12 -14.40 -5.89
C ASP A 16 -0.89 -14.14 -7.01
N SER A 17 -1.15 -12.87 -7.33
CA SER A 17 -2.10 -12.44 -8.35
C SER A 17 -1.40 -11.84 -9.58
N ASN A 18 -0.25 -11.21 -9.37
CA ASN A 18 0.56 -10.62 -10.44
C ASN A 18 1.37 -11.68 -11.20
N HIS A 19 1.67 -12.82 -10.55
CA HIS A 19 2.36 -13.97 -11.13
C HIS A 19 3.65 -13.57 -11.85
N PHE A 20 4.51 -12.82 -11.16
CA PHE A 20 5.80 -12.43 -11.71
C PHE A 20 6.63 -13.66 -12.06
N SER A 21 7.20 -13.67 -13.26
CA SER A 21 8.23 -14.63 -13.66
C SER A 21 9.56 -14.32 -12.94
N ILE A 22 10.49 -15.28 -12.97
CA ILE A 22 11.82 -15.11 -12.38
C ILE A 22 12.51 -13.89 -13.00
N GLU A 23 12.42 -13.76 -14.33
CA GLU A 23 13.01 -12.65 -15.09
C GLU A 23 12.42 -11.29 -14.69
N GLU A 24 11.14 -11.24 -14.31
CA GLU A 24 10.48 -10.01 -13.86
C GLU A 24 10.87 -9.63 -12.42
N ILE A 25 11.12 -10.62 -11.56
CA ILE A 25 11.68 -10.40 -10.23
C ILE A 25 13.14 -9.92 -10.35
N GLU A 26 13.94 -10.52 -11.23
CA GLU A 26 15.30 -10.04 -11.52
C GLU A 26 15.29 -8.61 -12.07
N LEU A 27 14.33 -8.28 -12.93
CA LEU A 27 14.13 -6.92 -13.43
C LEU A 27 13.81 -5.92 -12.30
N PHE A 28 12.97 -6.32 -11.34
CA PHE A 28 12.66 -5.52 -10.16
C PHE A 28 13.91 -5.31 -9.28
N ILE A 29 14.68 -6.37 -9.04
CA ILE A 29 15.94 -6.28 -8.28
C ILE A 29 16.96 -5.37 -8.99
N SER A 30 17.11 -5.51 -10.31
CA SER A 30 17.97 -4.64 -11.11
C SER A 30 17.58 -3.18 -10.98
N LEU A 31 16.28 -2.87 -11.05
CA LEU A 31 15.77 -1.52 -10.84
C LEU A 31 16.14 -0.97 -9.46
N LEU A 32 15.99 -1.76 -8.39
CA LEU A 32 16.35 -1.33 -7.03
C LEU A 32 17.85 -1.04 -6.91
N ASN A 33 18.69 -1.85 -7.55
CA ASN A 33 20.14 -1.66 -7.60
C ASN A 33 20.52 -0.40 -8.40
N ASP A 34 19.91 -0.18 -9.57
CA ASP A 34 20.13 1.02 -10.40
C ASP A 34 19.73 2.29 -9.66
N LEU A 35 18.67 2.20 -8.87
CA LEU A 35 18.21 3.27 -7.98
C LEU A 35 19.01 3.35 -6.67
N GLN A 36 20.01 2.49 -6.44
CA GLN A 36 20.82 2.47 -5.23
C GLN A 36 19.97 2.41 -3.95
N ILE A 37 18.89 1.63 -3.98
CA ILE A 37 18.05 1.41 -2.81
C ILE A 37 18.84 0.61 -1.78
N THR A 38 18.75 1.00 -0.51
CA THR A 38 19.37 0.28 0.61
C THR A 38 18.32 -0.32 1.54
N ASP A 39 17.12 0.22 1.53
CA ASP A 39 16.02 -0.16 2.40
C ASP A 39 14.75 -0.26 1.55
N LEU A 40 14.08 -1.41 1.59
CA LEU A 40 12.83 -1.65 0.89
C LEU A 40 11.72 -1.92 1.90
N HIS A 41 10.62 -1.18 1.79
CA HIS A 41 9.44 -1.38 2.62
C HIS A 41 8.23 -1.77 1.78
N PHE A 42 7.57 -2.85 2.16
CA PHE A 42 6.27 -3.24 1.62
C PHE A 42 5.14 -2.72 2.52
N ALA A 43 4.36 -1.76 2.02
CA ALA A 43 3.28 -1.09 2.73
C ALA A 43 1.93 -1.81 2.58
N GLY A 44 1.92 -3.11 2.84
CA GLY A 44 0.76 -3.99 2.79
C GLY A 44 0.35 -4.46 1.40
N ASP A 45 -0.51 -5.47 1.40
CA ASP A 45 -1.00 -6.23 0.27
C ASP A 45 0.14 -6.81 -0.59
N ILE A 46 1.03 -7.55 0.09
CA ILE A 46 2.12 -8.27 -0.55
C ILE A 46 1.59 -9.55 -1.19
N SER A 47 0.77 -10.33 -0.46
CA SER A 47 0.06 -11.51 -0.98
C SER A 47 -1.10 -11.92 -0.07
N ASN A 48 -1.88 -12.93 -0.47
CA ASN A 48 -2.91 -13.52 0.40
C ASN A 48 -2.37 -14.56 1.42
N ASP A 49 -1.06 -14.81 1.44
CA ASP A 49 -0.43 -15.83 2.30
C ASP A 49 0.95 -15.34 2.75
N LEU A 50 0.98 -14.72 3.94
CA LEU A 50 2.20 -14.15 4.52
C LEU A 50 3.31 -15.21 4.63
N HIS A 51 3.00 -16.39 5.16
CA HIS A 51 4.01 -17.39 5.51
C HIS A 51 4.55 -18.17 4.31
N ASN A 52 3.68 -18.52 3.35
CA ASN A 52 4.11 -19.38 2.24
C ASN A 52 4.51 -18.60 0.98
N ILE A 53 4.20 -17.30 0.90
CA ILE A 53 4.49 -16.47 -0.28
C ILE A 53 5.33 -15.25 0.08
N SER A 54 4.87 -14.40 1.00
CA SER A 54 5.53 -13.12 1.28
C SER A 54 6.87 -13.30 2.01
N GLU A 55 6.92 -14.08 3.09
CA GLU A 55 8.14 -14.33 3.88
C GLU A 55 9.25 -15.00 3.04
N PRO A 56 9.00 -16.07 2.26
CA PRO A 56 10.00 -16.63 1.35
C PRO A 56 10.52 -15.63 0.34
N PHE A 57 9.66 -14.74 -0.17
CA PHE A 57 10.06 -13.69 -1.10
C PHE A 57 10.98 -12.65 -0.43
N PHE A 58 10.71 -12.24 0.81
CA PHE A 58 11.59 -11.35 1.55
C PHE A 58 12.97 -11.97 1.76
N HIS A 59 13.03 -13.23 2.19
CA HIS A 59 14.29 -13.96 2.33
C HIS A 59 15.04 -14.11 1.00
N GLN A 60 14.32 -14.30 -0.10
CA GLN A 60 14.92 -14.31 -1.44
C GLN A 60 15.58 -12.95 -1.74
N LEU A 61 14.89 -11.84 -1.52
CA LEU A 61 15.45 -10.50 -1.74
C LEU A 61 16.68 -10.24 -0.87
N GLU A 62 16.62 -10.56 0.42
CA GLU A 62 17.74 -10.40 1.37
C GLU A 62 18.91 -11.34 1.05
N SER A 63 18.67 -12.49 0.42
CA SER A 63 19.73 -13.41 0.00
C SER A 63 20.44 -12.97 -1.28
N LEU A 64 19.74 -12.24 -2.16
CA LEU A 64 20.24 -11.81 -3.47
C LEU A 64 20.81 -10.38 -3.45
N THR A 65 20.56 -9.62 -2.38
CA THR A 65 20.88 -8.20 -2.29
C THR A 65 21.29 -7.81 -0.86
N ASP A 66 21.94 -6.66 -0.70
CA ASP A 66 22.23 -6.08 0.62
C ASP A 66 21.04 -5.24 1.17
N LEU A 67 19.83 -5.42 0.62
CA LEU A 67 18.65 -4.65 1.03
C LEU A 67 18.21 -5.04 2.44
N SER A 68 17.90 -4.03 3.25
CA SER A 68 17.09 -4.24 4.44
C SER A 68 15.61 -4.24 4.05
N VAL A 69 14.96 -5.40 4.14
CA VAL A 69 13.55 -5.56 3.79
C VAL A 69 12.69 -5.44 5.05
N THR A 70 11.62 -4.65 4.97
CA THR A 70 10.64 -4.47 6.05
C THR A 70 9.23 -4.39 5.48
N PHE A 71 8.21 -4.53 6.32
CA PHE A 71 6.82 -4.46 5.87
C PHE A 71 5.85 -4.03 6.99
N ASN A 72 4.69 -3.54 6.59
CA ASN A 72 3.46 -3.57 7.37
C ASN A 72 2.41 -4.41 6.61
N LEU A 73 1.42 -4.95 7.32
CA LEU A 73 0.37 -5.78 6.72
C LEU A 73 -0.73 -4.91 6.09
N GLY A 74 -1.24 -5.37 4.95
CA GLY A 74 -2.52 -4.96 4.39
C GLY A 74 -3.63 -5.95 4.72
N ASN A 75 -4.83 -5.73 4.19
CA ASN A 75 -5.96 -6.62 4.46
C ASN A 75 -5.74 -8.01 3.81
N HIS A 76 -5.05 -8.10 2.67
CA HIS A 76 -4.73 -9.37 2.05
C HIS A 76 -3.73 -10.19 2.85
N ASP A 77 -2.72 -9.55 3.43
CA ASP A 77 -1.68 -10.25 4.21
C ASP A 77 -2.21 -10.80 5.56
N MET A 78 -3.26 -10.17 6.11
CA MET A 78 -3.88 -10.61 7.37
C MET A 78 -4.72 -11.88 7.24
N VAL A 79 -4.97 -12.38 6.03
CA VAL A 79 -5.77 -13.59 5.82
C VAL A 79 -5.03 -14.80 6.35
N GLY A 80 -5.70 -15.55 7.24
CA GLY A 80 -5.13 -16.78 7.82
C GLY A 80 -4.26 -16.56 9.05
N LEU A 81 -3.96 -15.30 9.41
CA LEU A 81 -3.22 -14.97 10.63
C LEU A 81 -4.12 -14.93 11.86
N SER A 82 -3.56 -15.27 13.02
CA SER A 82 -4.18 -15.03 14.32
C SER A 82 -4.09 -13.56 14.73
N GLU A 83 -4.95 -13.13 15.66
CA GLU A 83 -4.86 -11.78 16.25
C GLU A 83 -3.50 -11.52 16.90
N GLU A 84 -2.89 -12.54 17.52
CA GLU A 84 -1.57 -12.41 18.14
C GLU A 84 -0.49 -12.10 17.10
N GLU A 85 -0.47 -12.83 15.98
CA GLU A 85 0.47 -12.60 14.87
C GLU A 85 0.31 -11.19 14.26
N ILE A 86 -0.94 -10.76 14.05
CA ILE A 86 -1.22 -9.41 13.55
C ILE A 86 -0.74 -8.35 14.56
N SER A 87 -0.97 -8.56 15.86
CA SER A 87 -0.58 -7.61 16.91
C SER A 87 0.94 -7.51 17.07
N VAL A 88 1.67 -8.62 17.09
CA VAL A 88 3.13 -8.68 17.28
C VAL A 88 3.90 -8.08 16.09
N SER A 89 3.36 -8.25 14.88
CA SER A 89 3.95 -7.66 13.66
C SER A 89 3.67 -6.16 13.51
N ASN A 90 2.71 -5.60 14.27
CA ASN A 90 2.31 -4.21 14.13
C ASN A 90 3.30 -3.24 14.78
N PHE A 91 3.20 -1.96 14.42
CA PHE A 91 3.99 -0.83 14.94
C PHE A 91 5.51 -1.08 14.98
N LYS A 92 6.18 -0.87 13.85
CA LYS A 92 7.65 -0.89 13.74
C LYS A 92 8.19 0.52 13.57
N VAL A 93 9.36 0.77 14.16
CA VAL A 93 10.10 2.01 13.99
C VAL A 93 11.53 1.69 13.55
N LYS A 94 11.98 2.39 12.52
CA LYS A 94 13.37 2.40 12.08
C LYS A 94 13.87 3.84 12.04
N THR A 95 15.03 4.11 12.61
CA THR A 95 15.61 5.47 12.62
C THR A 95 16.76 5.56 11.62
N PHE A 96 16.77 6.66 10.87
CA PHE A 96 17.79 7.06 9.89
C PHE A 96 18.29 8.46 10.28
N ALA A 97 19.43 8.55 10.98
CA ALA A 97 19.88 9.78 11.63
C ALA A 97 18.76 10.49 12.42
N SER A 98 18.31 11.67 11.97
CA SER A 98 17.23 12.45 12.60
C SER A 98 15.82 12.14 12.08
N THR A 99 15.65 11.15 11.20
CA THR A 99 14.35 10.72 10.65
C THR A 99 13.90 9.41 11.26
N ALA A 100 12.73 9.39 11.89
CA ALA A 100 12.03 8.16 12.26
C ALA A 100 11.10 7.71 11.13
N PHE A 101 11.24 6.46 10.69
CA PHE A 101 10.30 5.78 9.83
C PHE A 101 9.39 4.90 10.67
N VAL A 102 8.09 5.21 10.70
CA VAL A 102 7.06 4.50 11.46
C VAL A 102 6.19 3.72 10.49
N SER A 103 6.10 2.40 10.65
CA SER A 103 5.19 1.56 9.87
C SER A 103 4.20 0.85 10.78
N PHE A 104 2.92 0.93 10.47
CA PHE A 104 1.84 0.25 11.19
C PHE A 104 0.76 -0.18 10.21
N HIS A 105 -0.01 -1.22 10.56
CA HIS A 105 -0.92 -1.85 9.61
C HIS A 105 -2.09 -0.94 9.25
N GLY A 106 -2.70 -0.32 10.25
CA GLY A 106 -3.93 0.47 10.11
C GLY A 106 -5.18 -0.41 10.07
N TRP A 107 -6.34 0.25 9.97
CA TRP A 107 -7.64 -0.40 9.77
C TRP A 107 -8.67 0.64 9.28
N TYR A 108 -9.97 0.37 9.42
CA TYR A 108 -11.04 1.28 9.03
C TYR A 108 -12.19 1.28 10.04
N ASP A 109 -12.88 2.41 10.14
CA ASP A 109 -14.00 2.64 11.07
C ASP A 109 -15.24 3.22 10.38
N TYR A 110 -15.28 3.12 9.05
CA TYR A 110 -16.35 3.61 8.17
C TYR A 110 -16.49 5.16 8.14
N SER A 111 -15.55 5.93 8.70
CA SER A 111 -15.59 7.40 8.75
C SER A 111 -15.63 8.09 7.38
N PHE A 112 -15.24 7.41 6.29
CA PHE A 112 -15.33 7.96 4.93
C PHE A 112 -16.73 7.93 4.29
N MET A 113 -17.73 7.45 5.00
CA MET A 113 -19.11 7.48 4.53
C MET A 113 -19.73 8.88 4.75
N LYS A 114 -20.24 9.51 3.67
CA LYS A 114 -20.65 10.92 3.68
C LYS A 114 -22.00 11.24 4.36
N GLU A 115 -22.76 10.26 4.86
CA GLU A 115 -24.09 10.46 5.46
C GLU A 115 -24.44 9.36 6.50
N LYS A 116 -25.66 9.41 7.08
CA LYS A 116 -26.24 8.37 7.96
C LYS A 116 -26.39 7.04 7.21
N VAL A 117 -25.27 6.34 7.02
CA VAL A 117 -25.30 4.99 6.49
C VAL A 117 -25.76 4.06 7.59
N ASP A 118 -26.65 3.15 7.22
CA ASP A 118 -27.03 2.05 8.07
C ASP A 118 -25.81 1.13 8.27
N PHE A 119 -25.13 1.26 9.40
CA PHE A 119 -23.98 0.45 9.77
C PHE A 119 -24.28 -1.05 9.68
N GLN A 120 -25.53 -1.46 9.95
CA GLN A 120 -25.91 -2.85 9.85
C GLN A 120 -25.80 -3.36 8.41
N LYS A 121 -26.15 -2.53 7.41
CA LYS A 121 -25.96 -2.88 5.99
C LYS A 121 -24.48 -2.97 5.60
N ILE A 122 -23.64 -2.08 6.12
CA ILE A 122 -22.18 -2.13 5.90
C ILE A 122 -21.64 -3.45 6.46
N ILE A 123 -21.99 -3.80 7.69
CA ILE A 123 -21.52 -5.02 8.36
C ILE A 123 -22.05 -6.27 7.65
N THR A 124 -23.34 -6.31 7.31
CA THR A 124 -23.92 -7.44 6.56
C THR A 124 -23.26 -7.62 5.20
N PHE A 125 -23.00 -6.53 4.47
CA PHE A 125 -22.29 -6.61 3.19
C PHE A 125 -20.85 -7.10 3.37
N LYS A 126 -20.15 -6.60 4.40
CA LYS A 126 -18.79 -7.07 4.72
C LYS A 126 -18.79 -8.57 4.91
N ASN A 127 -19.59 -9.06 5.85
CA ASN A 127 -19.63 -10.47 6.25
C ASN A 127 -20.10 -11.40 5.12
N SER A 128 -20.86 -10.88 4.15
CA SER A 128 -21.38 -11.68 3.04
C SER A 128 -20.45 -11.68 1.82
N PHE A 129 -19.85 -10.53 1.48
CA PHE A 129 -19.27 -10.31 0.15
C PHE A 129 -17.88 -9.66 0.16
N TYR A 130 -17.57 -8.81 1.14
CA TYR A 130 -16.29 -8.11 1.13
C TYR A 130 -15.14 -9.05 1.47
N PHE A 131 -13.96 -8.77 0.94
CA PHE A 131 -12.79 -9.65 1.08
C PHE A 131 -12.44 -9.89 2.55
N ASP A 132 -12.48 -8.81 3.35
CA ASP A 132 -12.05 -8.78 4.75
C ASP A 132 -12.92 -9.61 5.69
N ARG A 133 -14.03 -10.21 5.22
CA ARG A 133 -14.77 -11.23 5.99
C ARG A 133 -13.93 -12.45 6.35
N LYS A 134 -12.81 -12.65 5.66
CA LYS A 134 -11.83 -13.71 5.89
C LYS A 134 -10.87 -13.41 7.05
N ILE A 135 -10.87 -12.19 7.56
CA ILE A 135 -9.93 -11.72 8.57
C ILE A 135 -10.64 -11.79 9.93
N HIS A 136 -10.03 -12.49 10.88
CA HIS A 136 -10.55 -12.63 12.23
C HIS A 136 -9.84 -11.64 13.14
N ARG A 137 -10.55 -10.57 13.53
CA ARG A 137 -10.09 -9.62 14.55
C ARG A 137 -10.79 -9.89 15.87
N GLN A 138 -10.12 -9.57 16.98
CA GLN A 138 -10.68 -9.70 18.33
C GLN A 138 -11.85 -8.75 18.59
N PHE A 139 -11.85 -7.57 17.97
CA PHE A 139 -12.87 -6.54 18.14
C PHE A 139 -13.52 -6.16 16.80
N ASP A 140 -14.62 -5.42 16.87
CA ASP A 140 -15.23 -4.82 15.68
C ASP A 140 -14.33 -3.74 15.04
N ASP A 141 -14.66 -3.36 13.81
CA ASP A 141 -13.83 -2.47 12.99
C ASP A 141 -13.60 -1.09 13.65
N ILE A 142 -14.62 -0.55 14.33
CA ILE A 142 -14.53 0.75 15.01
C ILE A 142 -13.58 0.65 16.21
N LYS A 143 -13.78 -0.36 17.06
CA LYS A 143 -12.95 -0.56 18.24
C LYS A 143 -11.51 -0.94 17.89
N THR A 144 -11.30 -1.77 16.87
CA THR A 144 -9.96 -2.09 16.36
C THR A 144 -9.25 -0.81 15.90
N THR A 145 -9.92 0.03 15.10
CA THR A 145 -9.33 1.31 14.65
C THR A 145 -9.03 2.26 15.79
N ALA A 146 -9.90 2.35 16.81
CA ALA A 146 -9.66 3.18 17.98
C ALA A 146 -8.41 2.73 18.77
N ILE A 147 -8.20 1.42 18.93
CA ILE A 147 -7.00 0.87 19.58
C ILE A 147 -5.74 1.17 18.76
N GLU A 148 -5.82 1.06 17.43
CA GLU A 148 -4.71 1.42 16.53
C GLU A 148 -4.35 2.92 16.66
N LEU A 149 -5.34 3.81 16.71
CA LEU A 149 -5.15 5.25 16.91
C LEU A 149 -4.49 5.56 18.25
N GLU A 150 -4.95 4.95 19.34
CA GLU A 150 -4.37 5.15 20.69
C GLU A 150 -2.89 4.72 20.74
N LYS A 151 -2.57 3.55 20.19
CA LYS A 151 -1.19 3.06 20.11
C LYS A 151 -0.31 4.00 19.26
N LEU A 152 -0.85 4.47 18.13
CA LEU A 152 -0.15 5.38 17.24
C LEU A 152 0.10 6.75 17.90
N GLU A 153 -0.88 7.28 18.62
CA GLU A 153 -0.76 8.54 19.36
C GLU A 153 0.35 8.47 20.41
N ASN A 154 0.38 7.39 21.20
CA ASN A 154 1.44 7.16 22.18
C ASN A 154 2.82 7.10 21.50
N LEU A 155 2.95 6.34 20.42
CA LEU A 155 4.20 6.21 19.68
C LEU A 155 4.68 7.55 19.09
N LEU A 156 3.78 8.31 18.46
CA LEU A 156 4.11 9.61 17.87
C LEU A 156 4.44 10.64 18.95
N THR A 157 3.82 10.56 20.13
CA THR A 157 4.16 11.40 21.29
C THR A 157 5.57 11.11 21.78
N GLU A 158 5.93 9.84 21.96
CA GLU A 158 7.27 9.42 22.37
C GLU A 158 8.34 9.84 21.37
N LEU A 159 8.11 9.63 20.07
CA LEU A 159 9.05 10.02 19.02
C LEU A 159 9.15 11.55 18.92
N SER A 160 8.04 12.28 19.10
CA SER A 160 8.05 13.73 19.01
C SER A 160 8.77 14.40 20.16
N ALA A 161 8.78 13.78 21.35
CA ALA A 161 9.51 14.26 22.51
C ALA A 161 11.05 14.12 22.37
N LYS A 162 11.53 13.26 21.47
CA LYS A 162 12.97 13.06 21.22
C LYS A 162 13.56 14.24 20.43
N PRO A 163 14.49 15.03 20.99
CA PRO A 163 15.07 16.18 20.29
C PRO A 163 15.91 15.78 19.07
N GLU A 164 16.49 14.58 19.07
CA GLU A 164 17.28 14.04 17.96
C GLU A 164 16.42 13.61 16.74
N ILE A 165 15.12 13.38 16.94
CA ILE A 165 14.19 13.09 15.85
C ILE A 165 13.60 14.41 15.37
N GLU A 166 13.95 14.82 14.17
CA GLU A 166 13.46 16.05 13.54
C GLU A 166 12.31 15.78 12.57
N ARG A 167 12.22 14.55 12.05
CA ARG A 167 11.28 14.15 11.01
C ARG A 167 10.69 12.77 11.29
N ILE A 168 9.41 12.60 10.99
CA ILE A 168 8.69 11.32 11.01
C ILE A 168 8.09 11.10 9.63
N ILE A 169 8.39 9.95 9.04
CA ILE A 169 7.76 9.40 7.83
C ILE A 169 6.90 8.23 8.27
N VAL A 170 5.64 8.22 7.85
CA VAL A 170 4.66 7.19 8.23
C VAL A 170 4.35 6.30 7.02
N SER A 171 4.31 4.99 7.23
CA SER A 171 3.78 3.99 6.29
C SER A 171 2.59 3.27 6.93
N THR A 172 1.50 3.16 6.19
CA THR A 172 0.33 2.35 6.57
C THR A 172 -0.37 1.83 5.34
N HIS A 173 -1.11 0.72 5.43
CA HIS A 173 -1.79 0.19 4.25
C HIS A 173 -3.08 0.95 3.94
N PHE A 174 -3.92 1.18 4.97
CA PHE A 174 -5.25 1.75 4.82
C PHE A 174 -5.20 3.25 4.52
N VAL A 175 -6.21 3.74 3.79
CA VAL A 175 -6.32 5.14 3.36
C VAL A 175 -6.50 6.06 4.59
N PRO A 176 -5.59 7.01 4.84
CA PRO A 176 -5.63 7.84 6.05
C PRO A 176 -6.49 9.11 5.90
N HIS A 177 -6.93 9.44 4.69
CA HIS A 177 -7.58 10.73 4.41
C HIS A 177 -8.66 10.65 3.32
N GLN A 178 -9.81 11.29 3.59
CA GLN A 178 -10.99 11.38 2.73
C GLN A 178 -10.75 11.92 1.31
N GLN A 179 -9.68 12.67 1.04
CA GLN A 179 -9.37 13.14 -0.31
C GLN A 179 -8.95 11.99 -1.23
N PHE A 180 -8.53 10.87 -0.66
CA PHE A 180 -8.05 9.68 -1.36
C PHE A 180 -9.09 8.58 -1.48
N ILE A 181 -10.39 8.88 -1.36
CA ILE A 181 -11.44 7.87 -1.48
C ILE A 181 -11.96 7.75 -2.92
N ILE A 182 -12.85 6.78 -3.16
CA ILE A 182 -13.56 6.64 -4.43
C ILE A 182 -14.54 7.80 -4.57
N ASN A 183 -14.28 8.70 -5.51
CA ASN A 183 -15.20 9.77 -5.89
C ASN A 183 -16.13 9.27 -7.00
N THR A 184 -17.35 8.88 -6.63
CA THR A 184 -18.33 8.31 -7.55
C THR A 184 -19.74 8.70 -7.16
N ARG A 185 -20.59 8.96 -8.17
CA ARG A 185 -22.03 9.15 -7.99
C ARG A 185 -22.80 7.84 -7.80
N TYR A 186 -22.15 6.70 -8.03
CA TYR A 186 -22.81 5.39 -8.00
C TYR A 186 -22.68 4.77 -6.61
N GLU A 187 -23.80 4.69 -5.88
CA GLU A 187 -23.87 4.17 -4.50
C GLU A 187 -23.23 2.77 -4.35
N LYS A 188 -23.38 1.91 -5.36
CA LYS A 188 -22.77 0.57 -5.38
C LYS A 188 -21.25 0.58 -5.22
N PHE A 189 -20.59 1.64 -5.67
CA PHE A 189 -19.15 1.83 -5.55
C PHE A 189 -18.80 2.70 -4.34
N ALA A 190 -19.64 3.67 -4.00
CA ALA A 190 -19.44 4.54 -2.84
C ALA A 190 -19.38 3.74 -1.52
N ARG A 191 -20.12 2.63 -1.40
CA ARG A 191 -20.08 1.76 -0.21
C ARG A 191 -18.68 1.21 0.13
N PHE A 192 -17.79 1.04 -0.86
CA PHE A 192 -16.45 0.53 -0.61
C PHE A 192 -15.60 1.53 0.18
N ASN A 193 -15.94 2.82 0.16
CA ASN A 193 -15.28 3.82 1.01
C ASN A 193 -15.38 3.47 2.50
N ALA A 194 -16.39 2.71 2.92
CA ALA A 194 -16.52 2.23 4.30
C ALA A 194 -15.28 1.41 4.75
N TYR A 195 -14.65 0.67 3.84
CA TYR A 195 -13.58 -0.28 4.16
C TYR A 195 -12.19 0.21 3.72
N LEU A 196 -12.07 1.46 3.24
CA LEU A 196 -10.80 1.98 2.72
C LEU A 196 -9.85 2.42 3.83
N GLY A 197 -10.36 2.87 4.97
CA GLY A 197 -9.51 3.38 6.06
C GLY A 197 -10.29 4.28 7.00
N SER A 198 -9.59 5.20 7.65
CA SER A 198 -10.17 6.12 8.62
C SER A 198 -9.62 7.53 8.46
N GLN A 199 -10.52 8.52 8.51
CA GLN A 199 -10.18 9.94 8.54
C GLN A 199 -9.46 10.33 9.84
N HIS A 200 -9.71 9.60 10.93
CA HIS A 200 -9.14 9.91 12.24
C HIS A 200 -7.61 9.73 12.25
N PHE A 201 -7.02 8.95 11.33
CA PHE A 201 -5.57 8.88 11.18
C PHE A 201 -4.98 10.22 10.75
N HIS A 202 -5.55 10.86 9.71
CA HIS A 202 -5.13 12.19 9.30
C HIS A 202 -5.27 13.20 10.43
N GLU A 203 -6.43 13.21 11.11
CA GLU A 203 -6.68 14.12 12.24
C GLU A 203 -5.60 13.96 13.33
N LEU A 204 -5.24 12.72 13.68
CA LEU A 204 -4.15 12.44 14.61
C LEU A 204 -2.81 12.98 14.11
N PHE A 205 -2.46 12.76 12.83
CA PHE A 205 -1.20 13.24 12.27
C PHE A 205 -1.03 14.76 12.37
N THR A 206 -2.12 15.53 12.24
CA THR A 206 -2.05 17.00 12.33
C THR A 206 -1.62 17.52 13.70
N HIS A 207 -1.72 16.71 14.75
CA HIS A 207 -1.23 17.07 16.10
C HIS A 207 0.29 16.94 16.24
N PHE A 208 0.99 16.30 15.29
CA PHE A 208 2.42 16.01 15.36
C PHE A 208 3.18 16.70 14.20
N PRO A 209 3.72 17.91 14.40
CA PRO A 209 4.41 18.67 13.35
C PRO A 209 5.63 17.97 12.73
N LYS A 210 6.20 16.97 13.41
CA LYS A 210 7.29 16.16 12.89
C LYS A 210 6.82 15.11 11.87
N VAL A 211 5.53 14.78 11.81
CA VAL A 211 4.97 13.94 10.73
C VAL A 211 4.93 14.76 9.45
N THR A 212 5.78 14.38 8.49
CA THR A 212 5.99 15.15 7.26
C THR A 212 5.48 14.44 6.02
N ASP A 213 5.52 13.10 6.03
CA ASP A 213 5.13 12.27 4.90
C ASP A 213 4.33 11.05 5.37
N VAL A 214 3.30 10.69 4.59
CA VAL A 214 2.49 9.48 4.80
C VAL A 214 2.40 8.71 3.48
N VAL A 215 2.83 7.46 3.49
CA VAL A 215 2.78 6.55 2.34
C VAL A 215 1.76 5.44 2.59
N PHE A 216 0.88 5.18 1.62
CA PHE A 216 -0.19 4.19 1.77
C PHE A 216 -0.69 3.60 0.43
N GLY A 217 -1.55 2.58 0.53
CA GLY A 217 -2.01 1.73 -0.58
C GLY A 217 -3.53 1.53 -0.63
N HIS A 218 -3.94 0.27 -0.82
CA HIS A 218 -5.31 -0.29 -0.74
C HIS A 218 -6.29 0.13 -1.84
N LEU A 219 -6.32 1.41 -2.22
CA LEU A 219 -7.26 1.89 -3.26
C LEU A 219 -6.86 1.45 -4.68
N HIS A 220 -5.64 0.95 -4.88
CA HIS A 220 -5.08 0.59 -6.20
C HIS A 220 -5.15 1.75 -7.22
N GLN A 221 -5.11 2.99 -6.74
CA GLN A 221 -5.07 4.18 -7.57
C GLN A 221 -3.82 4.99 -7.26
N ARG A 222 -2.87 5.00 -8.20
CA ARG A 222 -1.74 5.91 -8.13
C ARG A 222 -2.22 7.35 -8.25
N ARG A 223 -1.80 8.20 -7.32
CA ARG A 223 -2.08 9.62 -7.33
C ARG A 223 -0.79 10.42 -7.24
N THR A 224 -0.80 11.60 -7.87
CA THR A 224 0.25 12.58 -7.64
C THR A 224 0.30 12.90 -6.14
N PRO A 225 1.51 12.99 -5.53
CA PRO A 225 1.63 13.36 -4.13
C PRO A 225 0.87 14.66 -3.84
N LEU A 226 0.14 14.67 -2.73
CA LEU A 226 -0.74 15.77 -2.36
C LEU A 226 -0.39 16.25 -0.96
N LYS A 227 -0.14 17.55 -0.82
CA LYS A 227 0.16 18.17 0.47
C LYS A 227 -1.13 18.65 1.13
N ILE A 228 -1.42 18.16 2.33
CA ILE A 228 -2.62 18.48 3.12
C ILE A 228 -2.17 18.73 4.56
N ASP A 229 -2.52 19.89 5.12
CA ASP A 229 -2.13 20.30 6.48
C ASP A 229 -0.63 20.12 6.78
N ASN A 230 0.17 20.55 5.81
CA ASN A 230 1.64 20.43 5.78
C ASN A 230 2.24 19.02 5.68
N ILE A 231 1.41 17.97 5.61
CA ILE A 231 1.83 16.59 5.43
C ILE A 231 1.75 16.22 3.94
N LEU A 232 2.78 15.58 3.40
CA LEU A 232 2.81 15.09 2.02
C LEU A 232 2.34 13.63 1.96
N TYR A 233 1.23 13.39 1.27
CA TYR A 233 0.63 12.07 1.11
C TYR A 233 1.05 11.43 -0.21
N HIS A 234 1.48 10.17 -0.15
CA HIS A 234 1.92 9.39 -1.31
C HIS A 234 1.06 8.12 -1.44
N ALA A 235 0.27 8.05 -2.51
CA ALA A 235 -0.49 6.87 -2.88
C ALA A 235 0.05 6.33 -4.21
N ARG A 236 0.93 5.32 -4.15
CA ARG A 236 1.58 4.73 -5.34
C ARG A 236 1.50 3.20 -5.39
N PRO A 237 0.31 2.61 -5.20
CA PRO A 237 0.16 1.16 -5.23
C PRO A 237 0.57 0.57 -6.59
N LEU A 238 1.17 -0.62 -6.59
CA LEU A 238 1.39 -1.35 -7.85
C LEU A 238 0.04 -1.85 -8.40
N GLY A 239 -0.72 -2.57 -7.57
CA GLY A 239 -2.04 -3.11 -7.90
C GLY A 239 -1.97 -4.34 -8.81
N TYR A 240 -3.12 -4.73 -9.37
CA TYR A 240 -3.22 -5.89 -10.25
C TYR A 240 -2.85 -5.56 -11.70
N PRO A 241 -2.53 -6.56 -12.55
CA PRO A 241 -1.98 -6.28 -13.88
C PRO A 241 -2.95 -5.56 -14.80
N TYR A 242 -4.26 -5.71 -14.57
CA TYR A 242 -5.30 -5.05 -15.34
C TYR A 242 -5.56 -3.59 -14.90
N GLU A 243 -4.99 -3.16 -13.77
CA GLU A 243 -5.02 -1.78 -13.23
C GLU A 243 -3.76 -0.99 -13.59
N TRP A 244 -2.67 -1.67 -13.96
CA TRP A 244 -1.39 -1.06 -14.30
C TRP A 244 -1.50 0.00 -15.40
N GLN A 245 -0.75 1.08 -15.25
CA GLN A 245 -0.76 2.23 -16.16
C GLN A 245 -0.35 1.82 -17.57
N MET A 246 0.64 0.92 -17.67
CA MET A 246 1.12 0.37 -18.94
C MET A 246 0.04 -0.36 -19.77
N VAL A 247 -1.06 -0.84 -19.18
CA VAL A 247 -2.19 -1.39 -19.96
C VAL A 247 -2.87 -0.30 -20.77
N ASN A 248 -3.03 0.90 -20.20
CA ASN A 248 -3.60 2.03 -20.93
C ASN A 248 -2.63 2.49 -22.03
N GLU A 249 -1.33 2.57 -21.74
CA GLU A 249 -0.28 2.91 -22.73
C GLU A 249 -0.29 1.92 -23.91
N PHE A 250 -0.39 0.62 -23.61
CA PHE A 250 -0.50 -0.44 -24.63
C PHE A 250 -1.72 -0.23 -25.54
N LEU A 251 -2.89 0.04 -24.98
CA LEU A 251 -4.12 0.19 -25.76
C LEU A 251 -4.17 1.46 -26.60
N VAL A 252 -3.42 2.49 -26.22
CA VAL A 252 -3.19 3.67 -27.08
C VAL A 252 -2.31 3.31 -28.26
N LYS A 253 -1.24 2.52 -28.03
CA LYS A 253 -0.31 2.09 -29.08
C LYS A 253 -0.90 1.03 -30.02
N TYR A 254 -1.72 0.12 -29.49
CA TYR A 254 -2.34 -0.99 -30.22
C TYR A 254 -3.88 -0.93 -30.12
N PRO A 255 -4.53 0.03 -30.79
CA PRO A 255 -5.97 0.26 -30.67
C PRO A 255 -6.82 -0.93 -31.14
N GLN A 256 -6.26 -1.85 -31.94
CA GLN A 256 -6.93 -3.08 -32.37
C GLN A 256 -7.31 -4.02 -31.21
N TYR A 257 -6.67 -3.89 -30.05
CA TYR A 257 -7.01 -4.68 -28.85
C TYR A 257 -8.10 -4.02 -27.98
N GLN A 258 -8.56 -2.82 -28.32
CA GLN A 258 -9.65 -2.18 -27.60
C GLN A 258 -10.97 -2.93 -27.81
N ILE A 259 -11.75 -3.04 -26.74
CA ILE A 259 -13.08 -3.65 -26.76
C ILE A 259 -14.15 -2.58 -26.50
N ALA A 260 -15.38 -2.83 -26.97
CA ALA A 260 -16.51 -1.92 -26.73
C ALA A 260 -16.70 -1.62 -25.23
N GLU A 261 -16.52 -2.64 -24.39
CA GLU A 261 -16.62 -2.59 -22.93
C GLU A 261 -15.30 -2.14 -22.26
N ASN A 262 -14.61 -1.13 -22.81
CA ASN A 262 -13.25 -0.77 -22.37
C ASN A 262 -13.14 -0.35 -20.88
N TRP A 263 -14.27 0.05 -20.27
CA TRP A 263 -14.36 0.37 -18.83
C TRP A 263 -14.28 -0.87 -17.92
N HIS A 264 -14.45 -2.08 -18.46
CA HIS A 264 -14.28 -3.32 -17.72
C HIS A 264 -12.81 -3.78 -17.74
N LEU A 265 -12.00 -3.28 -16.80
CA LEU A 265 -10.55 -3.50 -16.73
C LEU A 265 -10.12 -4.96 -16.91
N ARG A 266 -10.76 -5.89 -16.17
CA ARG A 266 -10.45 -7.33 -16.27
C ARG A 266 -10.78 -7.92 -17.64
N LYS A 267 -11.93 -7.57 -18.23
CA LYS A 267 -12.32 -8.05 -19.58
C LYS A 267 -11.31 -7.58 -20.62
N ARG A 268 -10.94 -6.31 -20.56
CA ARG A 268 -9.95 -5.67 -21.44
C ARG A 268 -8.58 -6.34 -21.33
N TYR A 269 -8.08 -6.54 -20.11
CA TYR A 269 -6.80 -7.21 -19.91
C TYR A 269 -6.82 -8.67 -20.38
N ASN A 270 -7.92 -9.39 -20.20
CA ASN A 270 -8.04 -10.78 -20.63
C ASN A 270 -7.90 -10.97 -22.15
N VAL A 271 -8.27 -9.97 -22.95
CA VAL A 271 -8.13 -10.01 -24.41
C VAL A 271 -6.66 -9.91 -24.83
N LEU A 272 -5.88 -9.06 -24.17
CA LEU A 272 -4.50 -8.77 -24.57
C LEU A 272 -3.45 -9.64 -23.86
N ARG A 273 -3.72 -10.15 -22.65
CA ARG A 273 -2.70 -10.76 -21.76
C ARG A 273 -1.92 -11.93 -22.38
N LYS A 274 -2.48 -12.62 -23.37
CA LYS A 274 -1.82 -13.75 -24.07
C LYS A 274 -1.23 -13.38 -25.44
N SER A 275 -1.45 -12.16 -25.91
CA SER A 275 -0.95 -11.73 -27.21
C SER A 275 0.56 -11.54 -27.20
N SER A 276 1.22 -11.84 -28.31
CA SER A 276 2.66 -11.60 -28.48
C SER A 276 3.01 -10.11 -28.30
N ASP A 277 2.15 -9.22 -28.82
CA ASP A 277 2.33 -7.77 -28.73
C ASP A 277 2.34 -7.30 -27.28
N TRP A 278 1.39 -7.77 -26.45
CA TRP A 278 1.38 -7.45 -25.03
C TRP A 278 2.59 -8.03 -24.31
N GLN A 279 2.97 -9.28 -24.59
CA GLN A 279 4.10 -9.92 -23.93
C GLN A 279 5.43 -9.20 -24.23
N ALA A 280 5.62 -8.74 -25.47
CA ALA A 280 6.75 -7.90 -25.84
C ALA A 280 6.70 -6.53 -25.16
N PHE A 281 5.55 -5.85 -25.23
CA PHE A 281 5.36 -4.55 -24.59
C PHE A 281 5.56 -4.62 -23.07
N ARG A 282 5.10 -5.68 -22.42
CA ARG A 282 5.26 -5.91 -20.99
C ARG A 282 6.73 -6.02 -20.61
N ARG A 283 7.51 -6.84 -21.32
CA ARG A 283 8.96 -6.97 -21.07
C ARG A 283 9.69 -5.64 -21.22
N GLU A 284 9.32 -4.83 -22.21
CA GLU A 284 9.96 -3.53 -22.46
C GLU A 284 9.60 -2.45 -21.43
N ASN A 285 8.39 -2.51 -20.84
CA ASN A 285 7.84 -1.38 -20.06
C ASN A 285 7.61 -1.70 -18.57
N LEU A 286 7.75 -2.96 -18.13
CA LEU A 286 7.49 -3.35 -16.74
C LEU A 286 8.41 -2.65 -15.73
N MET A 287 9.68 -2.43 -16.07
CA MET A 287 10.61 -1.69 -15.20
C MET A 287 10.09 -0.27 -14.90
N LYS A 288 9.55 0.42 -15.91
CA LYS A 288 8.95 1.75 -15.75
C LYS A 288 7.69 1.68 -14.88
N GLU A 289 6.87 0.64 -15.05
CA GLU A 289 5.69 0.39 -14.22
C GLU A 289 6.09 0.24 -12.74
N PHE A 290 7.07 -0.63 -12.43
CA PHE A 290 7.62 -0.80 -11.08
C PHE A 290 8.16 0.51 -10.52
N GLN A 291 9.00 1.23 -11.28
CA GLN A 291 9.57 2.50 -10.84
C GLN A 291 8.49 3.52 -10.49
N SER A 292 7.40 3.56 -11.25
CA SER A 292 6.28 4.47 -11.01
C SER A 292 5.49 4.15 -9.72
N SER A 293 5.55 2.91 -9.23
CA SER A 293 4.97 2.48 -7.96
C SER A 293 5.88 2.69 -6.74
N LEU A 294 7.14 3.12 -6.94
CA LEU A 294 8.02 3.41 -5.81
C LEU A 294 7.81 4.84 -5.29
N THR A 295 7.74 4.96 -3.97
CA THR A 295 7.99 6.20 -3.24
C THR A 295 9.39 6.11 -2.64
N ILE A 296 10.27 7.07 -2.95
CA ILE A 296 11.69 6.99 -2.58
C ILE A 296 12.08 8.19 -1.73
N PHE A 297 12.76 7.92 -0.62
CA PHE A 297 13.34 8.93 0.26
C PHE A 297 14.86 8.78 0.30
N ASP A 298 15.55 9.89 0.07
CA ASP A 298 16.97 10.04 0.38
C ASP A 298 17.10 10.43 1.85
N LEU A 299 17.82 9.60 2.63
CA LEU A 299 17.98 9.70 4.07
C LEU A 299 19.48 9.62 4.45
N ASP A 300 19.81 10.03 5.66
CA ASP A 300 21.15 9.90 6.23
C ASP A 300 21.24 8.70 7.18
N ASP A 301 22.40 8.03 7.28
CA ASP A 301 22.76 7.16 8.44
C ASP A 301 23.30 8.01 9.59
#